data_AF-A0A6P9BIN7-F1
#
_entry.id   AF-A0A6P9BIN7-F1
#
_cell.length_a   1.000
_cell.length_b   1.000
_cell.length_c   1.000
_cell.angle_alpha   90.00
_cell.angle_beta   90.00
_cell.angle_gamma   90.00
#
_symmetry.space_group_name_H-M   'P 1'
#
loop_
_entity.id
_entity.type
_entity.pdbx_description
1 polymer ?
#
loop_
_entity_poly.entity_id
_entity_poly.type
_entity_poly.pdbx_seq_one_letter_code
_entity_poly.pdbx_strand_id
1 'polypeptide(L)'
;MVFSKDFISYGIAAMTGGSSATLNKEAGEKWLMTTALANAIPKISKCFPAPQPVVIQTRGSTFPLVSMDNQNIKVEQGLFTEVLVRGQSVLHLEVSITFQAKLSASNGKLFIILSQNSFDILQASSSVGPTNMQKLYDYINDVYTNRFLPVMNGMLRRGIILPSVLNIRWTKLNIALSEGGLVISM
;
A
#
# COMPACT_ATOMS: atom_id res chain seq x y z
N MET A 1 -2.15 -24.68 -14.53
CA MET A 1 -1.43 -23.52 -15.10
C MET A 1 -0.46 -23.00 -14.05
N VAL A 2 0.71 -22.53 -14.46
CA VAL A 2 1.73 -21.98 -13.55
C VAL A 2 1.93 -20.51 -13.88
N PHE A 3 1.89 -19.65 -12.87
CA PHE A 3 2.12 -18.21 -12.98
C PHE A 3 3.35 -17.82 -12.18
N SER A 4 4.24 -17.03 -12.77
CA SER A 4 5.43 -16.55 -12.08
C SER A 4 5.08 -15.51 -11.00
N LYS A 5 6.04 -15.24 -10.12
CA LYS A 5 5.99 -14.09 -9.20
C LYS A 5 5.82 -12.75 -9.93
N ASP A 6 6.35 -12.63 -11.15
CA ASP A 6 6.25 -11.42 -11.96
C ASP A 6 4.82 -11.19 -12.44
N PHE A 7 4.08 -12.26 -12.77
CA PHE A 7 2.64 -12.15 -13.07
C PHE A 7 1.87 -11.52 -11.90
N ILE A 8 2.20 -11.91 -10.66
CA ILE A 8 1.59 -11.34 -9.46
C ILE A 8 2.03 -9.88 -9.28
N SER A 9 3.32 -9.58 -9.45
CA SER A 9 3.85 -8.21 -9.36
C SER A 9 3.16 -7.27 -10.35
N TYR A 10 3.09 -7.65 -11.63
CA TYR A 10 2.41 -6.90 -12.68
C TYR A 10 0.92 -6.76 -12.42
N GLY A 11 0.28 -7.82 -11.94
CA GLY A 11 -1.12 -7.80 -11.55
C GLY A 11 -1.38 -6.80 -10.42
N ILE A 12 -0.58 -6.80 -9.35
CA ILE A 12 -0.71 -5.83 -8.26
C ILE A 12 -0.54 -4.42 -8.79
N ALA A 13 0.55 -4.15 -9.53
CA ALA A 13 0.85 -2.85 -10.09
C ALA A 13 -0.27 -2.30 -10.98
N ALA A 14 -0.80 -3.12 -11.90
CA ALA A 14 -1.88 -2.74 -12.80
C ALA A 14 -3.17 -2.41 -12.03
N MET A 15 -3.44 -3.15 -10.95
CA MET A 15 -4.66 -2.98 -10.16
C MET A 15 -4.58 -1.80 -9.19
N THR A 16 -3.40 -1.47 -8.68
CA THR A 16 -3.19 -0.42 -7.68
C THR A 16 -2.56 0.86 -8.24
N GLY A 17 -2.26 0.92 -9.55
CA GLY A 17 -1.55 2.04 -10.15
C GLY A 17 -0.13 2.20 -9.60
N GLY A 18 0.58 1.07 -9.44
CA GLY A 18 1.90 1.05 -8.79
C GLY A 18 1.84 1.46 -7.33
N SER A 19 0.80 1.02 -6.61
CA SER A 19 0.59 1.34 -5.19
C SER A 19 0.47 2.84 -4.90
N SER A 20 -0.13 3.59 -5.83
CA SER A 20 -0.32 5.03 -5.70
C SER A 20 -1.71 5.35 -5.11
N ALA A 21 -1.77 6.31 -4.20
CA ALA A 21 -3.02 6.73 -3.58
C ALA A 21 -2.97 8.18 -3.08
N THR A 22 -4.12 8.84 -3.07
CA THR A 22 -4.32 10.11 -2.35
C THR A 22 -5.30 9.88 -1.22
N LEU A 23 -4.85 10.11 0.01
CA LEU A 23 -5.62 9.96 1.23
C LEU A 23 -6.10 11.34 1.67
N ASN A 24 -7.42 11.52 1.65
CA ASN A 24 -8.09 12.73 2.11
C ASN A 24 -8.77 12.46 3.44
N LYS A 25 -8.90 13.53 4.23
CA LYS A 25 -9.70 13.51 5.45
C LYS A 25 -11.15 13.12 5.15
N GLU A 26 -11.64 12.11 5.84
CA GLU A 26 -13.06 11.73 5.87
C GLU A 26 -13.80 12.38 7.06
N ALA A 27 -15.13 12.33 7.01
CA ALA A 27 -15.96 12.87 8.08
C ALA A 27 -15.66 12.18 9.43
N GLY A 28 -15.46 12.96 10.49
CA GLY A 28 -15.12 12.44 11.82
C GLY A 28 -13.64 12.06 12.01
N GLU A 29 -12.84 12.08 10.95
CA GLU A 29 -11.45 11.68 11.00
C GLU A 29 -10.55 12.76 11.62
N LYS A 30 -9.81 12.40 12.68
CA LYS A 30 -8.98 13.35 13.45
C LYS A 30 -7.48 13.28 13.16
N TRP A 31 -7.01 12.21 12.53
CA TRP A 31 -5.59 11.91 12.31
C TRP A 31 -5.06 12.51 11.00
N LEU A 32 -5.91 12.76 10.01
CA LEU A 32 -5.57 13.59 8.84
C LEU A 32 -5.81 15.09 9.11
N MET A 33 -5.25 15.57 10.22
CA MET A 33 -5.30 16.98 10.64
C MET A 33 -3.92 17.43 11.11
N THR A 34 -3.60 18.72 10.97
CA THR A 34 -2.34 19.30 11.45
C THR A 34 -2.11 19.09 12.95
N THR A 35 -3.19 18.98 13.73
CA THR A 35 -3.14 18.68 15.16
C THR A 35 -2.56 17.30 15.48
N ALA A 36 -2.79 16.31 14.61
CA ALA A 36 -2.21 14.98 14.78
C ALA A 36 -0.71 14.98 14.43
N LEU A 37 -0.35 15.70 13.36
CA LEU A 37 1.04 15.84 12.92
C LEU A 37 1.89 16.70 13.88
N ALA A 38 1.27 17.58 14.68
CA ALA A 38 1.94 18.46 15.62
C ALA A 38 2.76 17.71 16.70
N ASN A 39 2.38 16.47 17.02
CA ASN A 39 3.17 15.63 17.92
C ASN A 39 4.52 15.27 17.31
N ALA A 40 4.55 14.97 16.01
CA ALA A 40 5.75 14.64 15.28
C ALA A 40 6.54 15.89 14.85
N ILE A 41 5.85 16.96 14.45
CA ILE A 41 6.47 18.20 13.96
C ILE A 41 5.86 19.41 14.69
N PRO A 42 6.34 19.76 15.90
CA PRO A 42 5.70 20.77 16.74
C PRO A 42 5.56 22.16 16.10
N LYS A 43 6.46 22.52 15.17
CA LYS A 43 6.39 23.81 14.46
C LYS A 43 5.18 23.92 13.53
N ILE A 44 4.54 22.82 13.14
CA ILE A 44 3.37 22.85 12.24
C ILE A 44 2.21 23.65 12.83
N SER A 45 2.03 23.62 14.16
CA SER A 45 0.98 24.40 14.84
C SER A 45 1.24 25.91 14.81
N LYS A 46 2.50 26.33 14.62
CA LYS A 46 2.84 27.75 14.44
C LYS A 46 2.61 28.19 13.00
N CYS A 47 2.95 27.34 12.03
CA CYS A 47 2.69 27.57 10.61
C CYS A 47 1.19 27.55 10.28
N PHE A 48 0.43 26.71 10.98
CA PHE A 48 -1.01 26.55 10.80
C PHE A 48 -1.74 26.62 12.16
N PRO A 49 -2.01 27.84 12.68
CA PRO A 49 -2.58 28.04 14.01
C PRO A 49 -3.97 27.43 14.21
N ALA A 50 -4.80 27.47 13.15
CA ALA A 50 -6.09 26.78 13.14
C ALA A 50 -5.92 25.36 12.60
N PRO A 51 -6.55 24.32 13.18
CA PRO A 51 -6.50 22.96 12.68
C PRO A 51 -6.87 22.88 11.20
N GLN A 52 -5.97 22.36 10.36
CA GLN A 52 -6.19 22.20 8.93
C GLN A 52 -6.24 20.71 8.57
N PRO A 53 -7.06 20.31 7.58
CA PRO A 53 -6.98 18.99 6.97
C PRO A 53 -5.60 18.75 6.35
N VAL A 54 -5.14 17.52 6.47
CA VAL A 54 -3.92 17.02 5.85
C VAL A 54 -4.31 16.10 4.70
N VAL A 55 -3.63 16.24 3.57
CA VAL A 55 -3.74 15.31 2.44
C VAL A 55 -2.42 14.54 2.34
N ILE A 56 -2.49 13.22 2.23
CA ILE A 56 -1.31 12.37 2.09
C ILE A 56 -1.33 11.76 0.70
N GLN A 57 -0.35 12.11 -0.13
CA GLN A 57 -0.18 11.57 -1.46
C GLN A 57 0.97 10.58 -1.45
N THR A 58 0.70 9.35 -1.85
CA THR A 58 1.69 8.28 -1.94
C THR A 58 1.82 7.85 -3.40
N ARG A 59 3.06 7.70 -3.85
CA ARG A 59 3.42 7.11 -5.15
C ARG A 59 4.37 5.95 -4.93
N GLY A 60 4.01 4.76 -5.40
CA GLY A 60 4.91 3.61 -5.37
C GLY A 60 5.77 3.51 -6.63
N SER A 61 6.67 2.53 -6.61
CA SER A 61 7.40 2.09 -7.80
C SER A 61 6.44 1.44 -8.80
N THR A 62 6.87 1.37 -10.07
CA THR A 62 6.07 0.79 -11.15
C THR A 62 5.67 -0.66 -10.85
N PHE A 63 6.54 -1.44 -10.21
CA PHE A 63 6.29 -2.85 -9.89
C PHE A 63 6.82 -3.19 -8.49
N PRO A 64 6.01 -3.80 -7.62
CA PRO A 64 6.49 -4.28 -6.32
C PRO A 64 7.37 -5.51 -6.50
N LEU A 65 8.35 -5.68 -5.61
CA LEU A 65 9.13 -6.92 -5.54
C LEU A 65 8.29 -8.00 -4.87
N VAL A 66 8.04 -9.10 -5.59
CA VAL A 66 7.31 -10.25 -5.06
C VAL A 66 8.30 -11.37 -4.78
N SER A 67 8.27 -11.87 -3.54
CA SER A 67 8.95 -13.11 -3.15
C SER A 67 7.92 -14.13 -2.67
N MET A 68 8.17 -15.40 -2.98
CA MET A 68 7.25 -16.50 -2.69
C MET A 68 8.04 -17.71 -2.20
N ASP A 69 7.53 -18.34 -1.16
CA ASP A 69 7.92 -19.69 -0.75
C ASP A 69 6.68 -20.62 -0.79
N ASN A 70 6.82 -21.85 -0.31
CA ASN A 70 5.74 -22.86 -0.38
C ASN A 70 4.50 -22.51 0.48
N GLN A 71 4.57 -21.47 1.32
CA GLN A 71 3.52 -21.09 2.26
C GLN A 71 3.18 -19.60 2.26
N ASN A 72 4.13 -18.74 1.87
CA ASN A 72 4.02 -17.30 2.01
C ASN A 72 4.33 -16.58 0.72
N ILE A 73 3.65 -15.45 0.54
CA ILE A 73 3.99 -14.46 -0.48
C ILE A 73 4.24 -13.15 0.23
N LYS A 74 5.41 -12.56 -0.01
CA LYS A 74 5.74 -11.22 0.44
C LYS A 74 5.76 -10.28 -0.75
N VAL A 75 5.25 -9.08 -0.53
CA VAL A 75 5.20 -8.00 -1.51
C VAL A 75 5.88 -6.80 -0.90
N GLU A 76 7.05 -6.47 -1.41
CA GLU A 76 7.88 -5.35 -0.96
C GLU A 76 7.69 -4.17 -1.90
N GLN A 77 7.45 -2.99 -1.32
CA GLN A 77 7.11 -1.79 -2.06
C GLN A 77 7.79 -0.58 -1.44
N GLY A 78 8.67 0.06 -2.23
CA GLY A 78 9.16 1.40 -1.94
C GLY A 78 8.12 2.45 -2.33
N LEU A 79 7.95 3.48 -1.50
CA LEU A 79 6.91 4.50 -1.62
C LEU A 79 7.48 5.89 -1.34
N PHE A 80 7.14 6.83 -2.20
CA PHE A 80 7.37 8.25 -1.98
C PHE A 80 6.08 8.89 -1.50
N THR A 81 6.10 9.48 -0.32
CA THR A 81 4.95 10.13 0.28
C THR A 81 5.18 11.61 0.47
N GLU A 82 4.18 12.39 0.09
CA GLU A 82 4.11 13.83 0.29
C GLU A 82 2.89 14.15 1.16
N VAL A 83 3.13 14.91 2.22
CA VAL A 83 2.09 15.35 3.14
C VAL A 83 1.84 16.83 2.89
N LEU A 84 0.60 17.13 2.53
CA LEU A 84 0.16 18.44 2.07
C LEU A 84 -0.79 19.07 3.09
N VAL A 85 -0.60 20.36 3.35
CA VAL A 85 -1.52 21.20 4.12
C VAL A 85 -1.89 22.40 3.26
N ARG A 86 -3.18 22.57 2.96
CA ARG A 86 -3.66 23.62 2.03
C ARG A 86 -2.95 23.61 0.66
N GLY A 87 -2.58 22.42 0.17
CA GLY A 87 -1.87 22.24 -1.09
C GLY A 87 -0.36 22.50 -1.04
N GLN A 88 0.19 22.84 0.13
CA GLN A 88 1.64 23.04 0.32
C GLN A 88 2.26 21.81 0.97
N SER A 89 3.42 21.36 0.46
CA SER A 89 4.17 20.28 1.07
C SER A 89 4.80 20.69 2.38
N VAL A 90 4.44 19.98 3.44
CA VAL A 90 4.99 20.16 4.79
C VAL A 90 6.00 19.07 5.16
N LEU A 91 5.91 17.91 4.51
CA LEU A 91 6.74 16.74 4.81
C LEU A 91 6.83 15.81 3.59
N HIS A 92 8.04 15.39 3.28
CA HIS A 92 8.37 14.35 2.30
C HIS A 92 8.93 13.13 3.01
N LEU A 93 8.53 11.94 2.56
CA LEU A 93 8.96 10.67 3.12
C LEU A 93 9.31 9.69 2.00
N GLU A 94 10.35 8.92 2.22
CA GLU A 94 10.58 7.67 1.53
C GLU A 94 10.34 6.53 2.50
N VAL A 95 9.47 5.60 2.13
CA VAL A 95 8.97 4.52 2.96
C VAL A 95 9.22 3.19 2.26
N SER A 96 9.58 2.17 3.03
CA SER A 96 9.53 0.78 2.60
C SER A 96 8.43 0.07 3.36
N ILE A 97 7.55 -0.62 2.63
CA ILE A 97 6.51 -1.46 3.23
C ILE A 97 6.60 -2.87 2.66
N THR A 98 6.51 -3.85 3.56
CA THR A 98 6.38 -5.26 3.20
C THR A 98 4.99 -5.71 3.57
N PHE A 99 4.26 -6.25 2.60
CA PHE A 99 2.99 -6.91 2.82
C PHE A 99 3.16 -8.42 2.78
N GLN A 100 2.35 -9.12 3.56
CA GLN A 100 2.03 -10.51 3.31
C GLN A 100 0.80 -10.59 2.41
N ALA A 101 0.87 -11.36 1.34
CA ALA A 101 -0.23 -11.55 0.42
C ALA A 101 -0.86 -12.94 0.60
N LYS A 102 -2.19 -12.97 0.59
CA LYS A 102 -2.97 -14.22 0.46
C LYS A 102 -3.68 -14.23 -0.87
N LEU A 103 -3.66 -15.38 -1.53
CA LEU A 103 -4.27 -15.58 -2.83
C LEU A 103 -5.52 -16.45 -2.72
N SER A 104 -6.51 -16.13 -3.54
CA SER A 104 -7.63 -17.04 -3.82
C SER A 104 -8.00 -16.92 -5.29
N ALA A 105 -8.61 -17.94 -5.87
CA ALA A 105 -9.05 -17.89 -7.26
C ALA A 105 -10.47 -18.40 -7.38
N SER A 106 -11.30 -17.66 -8.12
CA SER A 106 -12.65 -18.07 -8.47
C SER A 106 -13.11 -17.36 -9.74
N ASN A 107 -14.02 -18.00 -10.49
CA ASN A 107 -14.64 -17.41 -11.68
C ASN A 107 -13.62 -16.84 -12.69
N GLY A 108 -12.49 -17.53 -12.89
CA GLY A 108 -11.43 -17.09 -13.80
C GLY A 108 -10.68 -15.84 -13.36
N LYS A 109 -10.72 -15.50 -12.06
CA LYS A 109 -9.95 -14.39 -11.49
C LYS A 109 -9.07 -14.85 -10.34
N LEU A 110 -7.90 -14.25 -10.23
CA LEU A 110 -7.02 -14.31 -9.08
C LEU A 110 -7.29 -13.10 -8.18
N PHE A 111 -7.67 -13.36 -6.95
CA PHE A 111 -7.86 -12.35 -5.92
C PHE A 111 -6.66 -12.32 -5.00
N ILE A 112 -6.27 -11.11 -4.61
CA ILE A 112 -5.15 -10.84 -3.72
C ILE A 112 -5.69 -10.02 -2.56
N ILE A 113 -5.35 -10.43 -1.34
CA ILE A 113 -5.54 -9.61 -0.15
C ILE A 113 -4.19 -9.44 0.54
N LEU A 114 -3.87 -8.20 0.88
CA LEU A 114 -2.65 -7.81 1.55
C LEU A 114 -2.92 -7.60 3.04
N SER A 115 -1.95 -7.97 3.86
CA SER A 115 -1.82 -7.56 5.25
C SER A 115 -0.44 -6.96 5.46
N GLN A 116 -0.34 -5.90 6.27
CA GLN A 116 0.95 -5.30 6.56
C GLN A 116 1.81 -6.26 7.39
N ASN A 117 3.06 -6.46 6.97
CA ASN A 117 4.04 -7.28 7.67
C ASN A 117 5.13 -6.43 8.34
N SER A 118 5.73 -5.49 7.61
CA SER A 118 6.69 -4.53 8.17
C SER A 118 6.58 -3.18 7.46
N PHE A 119 7.04 -2.13 8.14
CA PHE A 119 7.00 -0.75 7.67
C PHE A 119 8.23 -0.02 8.21
N ASP A 120 8.92 0.73 7.35
CA ASP A 120 10.09 1.52 7.71
C ASP A 120 10.12 2.86 6.98
N ILE A 121 10.58 3.91 7.66
CA ILE A 121 10.89 5.20 7.04
C ILE A 121 12.37 5.21 6.69
N LEU A 122 12.66 5.26 5.39
CA LEU A 122 14.02 5.33 4.85
C LEU A 122 14.56 6.76 4.89
N GLN A 123 13.71 7.73 4.56
CA GLN A 123 14.05 9.14 4.57
C GLN A 123 12.86 9.99 5.00
N ALA A 124 13.11 11.07 5.75
CA ALA A 124 12.10 12.07 6.08
C ALA A 124 12.69 13.48 5.99
N SER A 125 11.96 14.39 5.35
CA SER A 125 12.34 15.80 5.22
C SER A 125 11.12 16.69 5.44
N SER A 126 11.21 17.61 6.40
CA SER A 126 10.12 18.52 6.76
C SER A 126 10.49 19.95 6.40
N SER A 127 9.58 20.66 5.71
CA SER A 127 9.75 22.07 5.34
C SER A 127 9.32 23.02 6.47
N VAL A 128 8.57 22.53 7.46
CA VAL A 128 8.01 23.34 8.55
C VAL A 128 8.85 23.33 9.82
N GLY A 129 9.78 22.36 9.97
CA GLY A 129 10.63 22.30 11.15
C GLY A 129 11.19 20.92 11.50
N PRO A 130 11.94 20.82 12.61
CA PRO A 130 12.51 19.56 13.07
C PRO A 130 11.41 18.55 13.43
N THR A 131 11.72 17.29 13.18
CA THR A 131 10.79 16.17 13.34
C THR A 131 11.25 15.26 14.48
N ASN A 132 10.32 14.87 15.35
CA ASN A 132 10.49 13.73 16.24
C ASN A 132 10.25 12.44 15.43
N MET A 133 11.34 11.73 15.11
CA MET A 133 11.28 10.56 14.22
C MET A 133 10.43 9.41 14.76
N GLN A 134 10.43 9.15 16.07
CA GLN A 134 9.60 8.10 16.65
C GLN A 134 8.10 8.41 16.48
N LYS A 135 7.70 9.63 16.85
CA LYS A 135 6.29 10.05 16.71
C LYS A 135 5.86 10.14 15.26
N LEU A 136 6.78 10.51 14.36
CA LEU A 136 6.52 10.51 12.93
C LEU A 136 6.32 9.07 12.42
N TYR A 137 7.17 8.14 12.84
CA TYR A 137 7.05 6.73 12.50
C TYR A 137 5.68 6.19 12.91
N ASP A 138 5.29 6.38 14.17
CA ASP A 138 4.01 5.90 14.70
C ASP A 138 2.83 6.49 13.89
N TYR A 139 2.86 7.81 13.67
CA TYR A 139 1.83 8.50 12.90
C TYR A 139 1.67 7.97 11.46
N ILE A 140 2.79 7.85 10.73
CA ILE A 140 2.74 7.41 9.33
C ILE A 140 2.41 5.93 9.25
N ASN A 141 2.95 5.10 10.14
CA ASN A 141 2.61 3.68 10.19
C ASN A 141 1.09 3.46 10.41
N ASP A 142 0.47 4.26 11.28
CA ASP A 142 -0.98 4.25 11.49
C ASP A 142 -1.75 4.68 10.23
N VAL A 143 -1.30 5.73 9.54
CA VAL A 143 -1.83 6.14 8.22
C VAL A 143 -1.81 4.98 7.23
N TYR A 144 -0.69 4.29 7.15
CA TYR A 144 -0.50 3.19 6.20
C TYR A 144 -1.36 1.97 6.54
N THR A 145 -1.39 1.59 7.81
CA THR A 145 -2.16 0.45 8.29
C THR A 145 -3.67 0.68 8.12
N ASN A 146 -4.15 1.87 8.51
CA ASN A 146 -5.59 2.10 8.69
C ASN A 146 -6.26 2.79 7.48
N ARG A 147 -5.52 3.45 6.58
CA ARG A 147 -6.09 3.97 5.31
C ARG A 147 -5.49 3.36 4.07
N PHE A 148 -4.16 3.39 3.96
CA PHE A 148 -3.50 3.02 2.70
C PHE A 148 -3.76 1.55 2.36
N LEU A 149 -3.56 0.65 3.32
CA LEU A 149 -3.78 -0.79 3.12
C LEU A 149 -5.24 -1.11 2.75
N PRO A 150 -6.28 -0.57 3.44
CA PRO A 150 -7.66 -0.72 2.98
C PRO A 150 -7.92 -0.21 1.56
N VAL A 151 -7.33 0.92 1.16
CA VAL A 151 -7.45 1.45 -0.21
C VAL A 151 -6.81 0.49 -1.23
N MET A 152 -5.63 -0.05 -0.94
CA MET A 152 -4.97 -1.06 -1.78
C MET A 152 -5.82 -2.33 -1.91
N ASN A 153 -6.33 -2.86 -0.79
CA ASN A 153 -7.18 -4.03 -0.78
C ASN A 153 -8.52 -3.79 -1.50
N GLY A 154 -9.08 -2.59 -1.41
CA GLY A 154 -10.26 -2.18 -2.18
C GLY A 154 -10.03 -2.25 -3.68
N MET A 155 -8.85 -1.83 -4.15
CA MET A 155 -8.47 -1.93 -5.56
C MET A 155 -8.22 -3.36 -6.02
N LEU A 156 -7.52 -4.16 -5.22
CA LEU A 156 -7.18 -5.56 -5.51
C LEU A 156 -8.39 -6.50 -5.48
N ARG A 157 -9.45 -6.16 -4.73
CA ARG A 157 -10.70 -6.93 -4.65
C ARG A 157 -11.36 -7.18 -6.01
N ARG A 158 -11.07 -6.35 -7.01
CA ARG A 158 -11.57 -6.51 -8.39
C ARG A 158 -11.07 -7.80 -9.06
N GLY A 159 -9.91 -8.31 -8.62
CA GLY A 159 -9.26 -9.52 -9.11
C GLY A 159 -8.55 -9.33 -10.45
N ILE A 160 -7.47 -10.09 -10.65
CA ILE A 160 -6.71 -10.18 -11.90
C ILE A 160 -7.36 -11.25 -12.77
N ILE A 161 -7.66 -10.94 -14.03
CA ILE A 161 -8.27 -11.90 -14.96
C ILE A 161 -7.22 -12.96 -15.33
N LEU A 162 -7.58 -14.23 -15.16
CA LEU A 162 -6.75 -15.35 -15.58
C LEU A 162 -6.89 -15.57 -17.10
N PRO A 163 -5.80 -15.85 -17.83
CA PRO A 163 -5.87 -16.16 -19.25
C PRO A 163 -6.81 -17.33 -19.52
N SER A 164 -7.75 -17.17 -20.47
CA SER A 164 -8.53 -18.30 -20.96
C SER A 164 -7.71 -19.06 -22.00
N VAL A 165 -7.46 -20.34 -21.74
CA VAL A 165 -6.84 -21.24 -22.71
C VAL A 165 -7.92 -22.22 -23.17
N LEU A 166 -8.10 -22.34 -24.49
CA LEU A 166 -8.95 -23.38 -25.13
C LEU A 166 -10.43 -23.42 -24.67
N ASN A 167 -11.06 -22.26 -24.40
CA ASN A 167 -12.46 -22.18 -23.96
C ASN A 167 -12.77 -22.93 -22.65
N ILE A 168 -11.75 -23.22 -21.84
CA ILE A 168 -11.90 -23.92 -20.57
C ILE A 168 -12.63 -23.02 -19.57
N ARG A 169 -13.70 -23.54 -18.96
CA ARG A 169 -14.39 -22.89 -17.86
C ARG A 169 -13.65 -23.19 -16.57
N TRP A 170 -13.17 -22.15 -15.91
CA TRP A 170 -12.53 -22.24 -14.60
C TRP A 170 -13.56 -22.66 -13.53
N THR A 171 -13.63 -23.96 -13.22
CA THR A 171 -14.51 -24.51 -12.17
C THR A 171 -13.68 -25.19 -11.09
N LYS A 172 -13.98 -24.94 -9.81
CA LYS A 172 -13.30 -25.54 -8.64
C LYS A 172 -11.78 -25.34 -8.64
N LEU A 173 -11.34 -24.09 -8.68
CA LEU A 173 -9.91 -23.78 -8.67
C LEU A 173 -9.24 -24.14 -7.35
N ASN A 174 -8.12 -24.83 -7.43
CA ASN A 174 -7.19 -25.03 -6.33
C ASN A 174 -5.91 -24.22 -6.57
N ILE A 175 -5.32 -23.69 -5.49
CA ILE A 175 -4.09 -22.91 -5.51
C ILE A 175 -3.04 -23.63 -4.68
N ALA A 176 -1.85 -23.81 -5.26
CA ALA A 176 -0.65 -24.21 -4.54
C ALA A 176 0.48 -23.21 -4.82
N LEU A 177 1.26 -22.91 -3.78
CA LEU A 177 2.46 -22.10 -3.88
C LEU A 177 3.68 -23.01 -4.04
N SER A 178 4.63 -22.56 -4.84
CA SER A 178 5.94 -23.19 -5.01
C SER A 178 6.99 -22.11 -5.17
N GLU A 179 8.24 -22.43 -4.86
CA GLU A 179 9.38 -21.52 -5.03
C GLU A 179 9.51 -20.96 -6.47
N GLY A 180 8.99 -21.70 -7.47
CA GLY A 180 8.96 -21.28 -8.87
C GLY A 180 7.70 -20.51 -9.31
N GLY A 181 6.66 -20.40 -8.47
CA GLY A 181 5.45 -19.66 -8.78
C GLY A 181 4.15 -20.26 -8.24
N LEU A 182 3.05 -19.64 -8.66
CA LEU A 182 1.68 -19.98 -8.32
C LEU A 182 1.15 -21.05 -9.27
N VAL A 183 0.80 -22.21 -8.73
CA VAL A 183 0.12 -23.27 -9.47
C VAL A 183 -1.38 -23.14 -9.26
N ILE A 184 -2.13 -23.02 -10.35
CA ILE A 184 -3.60 -23.08 -10.37
C ILE A 184 -4.03 -24.36 -11.10
N SER A 185 -4.76 -25.22 -10.39
CA SER A 185 -5.37 -26.44 -10.94
C SER A 185 -6.90 -26.43 -10.78
N MET A 186 -7.58 -27.37 -11.43
CA MET A 186 -9.03 -27.63 -11.30
C MET A 186 -9.24 -29.07 -10.85
#